data_AF-A0A926Q0F9-F1
#
_entry.id   AF-A0A926Q0F9-F1
#
_cell.length_a   1.000
_cell.length_b   1.000
_cell.length_c   1.000
_cell.angle_alpha   90.00
_cell.angle_beta   90.00
_cell.angle_gamma   90.00
#
_symmetry.space_group_name_H-M   'P 1'
#
loop_
_entity.id
_entity.type
_entity.pdbx_description
1 polymer ?
#
loop_
_entity_poly.entity_id
_entity_poly.type
_entity_poly.pdbx_seq_one_letter_code
_entity_poly.pdbx_strand_id
1 'polypeptide(L)'
;MASDDTAPIDGATIREACHAALWDTRPRTAVETDLLVLQLEGHVRLLAPEVAARVPKLSEDMEALARVVLRHADEALDPAARPADQATRLFDLGTSARALLTLTEMTAPEADDEPEADEDEESAADATGWLLIVGPAEG
;
A
#
# COMPACT_ATOMS: atom_id res chain seq x y z
N MET A 1 16.69 -24.19 10.83
CA MET A 1 16.17 -22.82 10.95
C MET A 1 16.45 -22.17 9.62
N ALA A 2 15.44 -22.12 8.75
CA ALA A 2 15.56 -21.45 7.46
C ALA A 2 15.25 -19.96 7.73
N SER A 3 16.24 -19.10 7.51
CA SER A 3 16.01 -17.66 7.44
C SER A 3 15.13 -17.41 6.22
N ASP A 4 13.95 -16.84 6.43
CA ASP A 4 13.10 -16.33 5.36
C ASP A 4 13.85 -15.19 4.67
N ASP A 5 14.58 -15.52 3.60
CA ASP A 5 15.26 -14.58 2.71
C ASP A 5 14.26 -14.03 1.69
N THR A 6 13.08 -13.63 2.18
CA THR A 6 12.04 -13.01 1.37
C THR A 6 12.35 -11.53 1.32
N ALA A 7 12.85 -11.06 0.17
CA ALA A 7 13.08 -9.64 -0.05
C ALA A 7 11.81 -8.84 0.31
N PRO A 8 11.95 -7.68 0.98
CA PRO A 8 10.81 -6.89 1.40
C PRO A 8 9.94 -6.51 0.21
N ILE A 9 8.62 -6.56 0.40
CA ILE A 9 7.64 -6.17 -0.61
C ILE A 9 7.88 -4.70 -0.97
N ASP A 10 8.15 -4.44 -2.25
CA ASP A 10 8.31 -3.08 -2.76
C ASP A 10 6.93 -2.39 -2.88
N GLY A 11 6.46 -1.87 -1.74
CA GLY A 11 5.20 -1.14 -1.66
C GLY A 11 5.18 0.13 -2.50
N ALA A 12 6.33 0.77 -2.78
CA ALA A 12 6.37 1.99 -3.59
C ALA A 12 6.01 1.69 -5.04
N THR A 13 6.63 0.66 -5.63
CA THR A 13 6.31 0.21 -7.00
C THR A 13 4.85 -0.24 -7.11
N ILE A 14 4.33 -0.96 -6.11
CA ILE A 14 2.93 -1.40 -6.12
C ILE A 14 1.98 -0.20 -6.05
N ARG A 15 2.26 0.80 -5.20
CA ARG A 15 1.44 2.03 -5.12
C ARG A 15 1.43 2.79 -6.44
N GLU A 16 2.56 2.86 -7.13
CA GLU A 16 2.65 3.51 -8.44
C GLU A 16 1.80 2.78 -9.49
N ALA A 17 1.88 1.45 -9.55
CA ALA A 17 1.07 0.65 -10.47
C ALA A 17 -0.44 0.79 -10.18
N CYS A 18 -0.83 0.77 -8.90
CA CYS A 18 -2.21 1.03 -8.47
C CYS A 18 -2.65 2.45 -8.83
N HIS A 19 -1.77 3.45 -8.67
CA HIS A 19 -2.05 4.82 -9.05
C HIS A 19 -2.31 4.95 -10.55
N ALA A 20 -1.47 4.33 -11.37
CA ALA A 20 -1.65 4.27 -12.81
C ALA A 20 -3.02 3.65 -13.16
N ALA A 21 -3.37 2.51 -12.58
CA ALA A 21 -4.62 1.82 -12.91
C ALA A 21 -5.87 2.61 -12.52
N LEU A 22 -5.88 3.24 -11.34
CA LEU A 22 -7.09 3.75 -10.73
C LEU A 22 -7.30 5.27 -10.89
N TRP A 23 -6.23 6.06 -10.99
CA TRP A 23 -6.31 7.52 -10.97
C TRP A 23 -5.66 8.23 -12.15
N ASP A 24 -4.73 7.59 -12.86
CA ASP A 24 -4.12 8.20 -14.03
C ASP A 24 -5.07 8.11 -15.25
N THR A 25 -5.59 9.28 -15.63
CA THR A 25 -6.59 9.48 -16.69
C THR A 25 -5.96 9.65 -18.08
N ARG A 26 -4.63 9.56 -18.20
CA ARG A 26 -3.96 9.67 -19.50
C ARG A 26 -4.42 8.54 -20.44
N PRO A 27 -4.65 8.84 -21.74
CA PRO A 27 -4.91 7.80 -22.72
C PRO A 27 -3.76 6.79 -22.77
N ARG A 28 -4.08 5.50 -22.70
CA ARG A 28 -3.13 4.40 -22.85
C ARG A 28 -3.35 3.68 -24.15
N THR A 29 -2.26 3.22 -24.73
CA THR A 29 -2.28 2.22 -25.79
C THR A 29 -2.72 0.86 -25.24
N ALA A 30 -3.14 -0.03 -26.13
CA ALA A 30 -3.46 -1.41 -25.75
C ALA A 30 -2.26 -2.12 -25.11
N VAL A 31 -1.05 -1.94 -25.67
CA VAL A 31 0.19 -2.54 -25.15
C VAL A 31 0.51 -2.04 -23.74
N GLU A 32 0.38 -0.74 -23.46
CA GLU A 32 0.59 -0.20 -22.10
C GLU A 32 -0.45 -0.76 -21.11
N THR A 33 -1.67 -0.98 -21.58
CA THR A 33 -2.74 -1.57 -20.77
C THR A 33 -2.44 -3.03 -20.45
N ASP A 34 -2.02 -3.82 -21.45
CA ASP A 34 -1.60 -5.21 -21.29
C ASP A 34 -0.45 -5.35 -20.27
N LEU A 35 0.58 -4.49 -20.38
CA LEU A 35 1.72 -4.51 -19.48
C LEU A 35 1.32 -4.16 -18.05
N LEU A 36 0.47 -3.14 -17.86
CA LEU A 36 0.02 -2.75 -16.54
C LEU A 36 -0.89 -3.82 -15.91
N VAL A 37 -1.74 -4.49 -16.70
CA VAL A 37 -2.50 -5.66 -16.25
C VAL A 37 -1.56 -6.77 -15.78
N LEU A 38 -0.57 -7.15 -16.58
CA LEU A 38 0.40 -8.20 -16.22
C LEU A 38 1.15 -7.85 -14.93
N GLN A 39 1.58 -6.59 -14.79
CA GLN A 39 2.25 -6.10 -13.60
C GLN A 39 1.36 -6.21 -12.35
N LEU A 40 0.10 -5.76 -12.43
CA LEU A 40 -0.84 -5.83 -11.31
C LEU A 40 -1.21 -7.25 -10.96
N GLU A 41 -1.37 -8.15 -11.94
CA GLU A 41 -1.57 -9.57 -11.63
C GLU A 41 -0.39 -10.15 -10.84
N GLY A 42 0.84 -9.77 -11.20
CA GLY A 42 2.04 -10.12 -10.45
C GLY A 42 1.97 -9.61 -9.00
N HIS A 43 1.56 -8.35 -8.80
CA HIS A 43 1.40 -7.77 -7.48
C HIS A 43 0.30 -8.44 -6.65
N VAL A 44 -0.85 -8.76 -7.24
CA VAL A 44 -1.93 -9.49 -6.55
C VAL A 44 -1.47 -10.89 -6.14
N ARG A 45 -0.78 -11.63 -7.04
CA ARG A 45 -0.24 -12.96 -6.76
C ARG A 45 0.85 -12.93 -5.68
N LEU A 46 1.59 -11.83 -5.55
CA LEU A 46 2.57 -11.61 -4.49
C LEU A 46 1.88 -11.32 -3.13
N LEU A 47 0.89 -10.43 -3.12
CA LEU A 47 0.29 -9.94 -1.88
C LEU A 47 -0.77 -10.87 -1.28
N ALA A 48 -1.53 -11.60 -2.11
CA ALA A 48 -2.64 -12.43 -1.61
C ALA A 48 -2.19 -13.52 -0.61
N PRO A 49 -1.10 -14.28 -0.85
CA PRO A 49 -0.59 -15.24 0.13
C PRO A 49 -0.13 -14.59 1.44
N GLU A 50 0.49 -13.41 1.35
CA GLU A 50 0.95 -12.63 2.50
C GLU A 50 -0.19 -12.20 3.40
N VAL A 51 -1.26 -11.68 2.81
CA VAL A 51 -2.48 -11.33 3.54
C VAL A 51 -3.13 -12.58 4.12
N ALA A 52 -3.27 -13.66 3.34
CA ALA A 52 -3.88 -14.92 3.79
C ALA A 52 -3.17 -15.51 5.02
N ALA A 53 -1.83 -15.42 5.08
CA ALA A 53 -1.04 -15.88 6.23
C ALA A 53 -1.32 -15.08 7.51
N ARG A 54 -1.80 -13.84 7.38
CA ARG A 54 -2.06 -12.93 8.50
C ARG A 54 -3.52 -12.92 8.96
N VAL A 55 -4.45 -13.35 8.10
CA VAL A 55 -5.90 -13.41 8.40
C VAL A 55 -6.23 -13.98 9.78
N PRO A 56 -5.66 -15.12 10.24
CA PRO A 56 -6.03 -15.71 11.54
C PRO A 56 -5.61 -14.88 12.77
N LYS A 57 -4.78 -13.84 12.58
CA LYS A 57 -4.27 -12.97 13.65
C LYS A 57 -5.01 -11.63 13.72
N LEU A 58 -5.96 -11.39 12.81
CA LEU A 58 -6.74 -10.16 12.76
C LEU A 58 -7.88 -10.18 13.78
N SER A 59 -8.41 -9.00 14.11
CA SER A 59 -9.70 -8.90 14.79
C SER A 59 -10.82 -9.47 13.90
N GLU A 60 -11.94 -9.87 14.50
CA GLU A 60 -13.06 -10.50 13.77
C GLU A 60 -13.56 -9.66 12.58
N ASP A 61 -13.71 -8.35 12.77
CA ASP A 61 -14.13 -7.42 11.71
C ASP A 61 -13.10 -7.35 10.57
N MET A 62 -11.81 -7.33 10.91
CA MET A 62 -10.72 -7.27 9.93
C MET A 62 -10.51 -8.61 9.22
N GLU A 63 -10.76 -9.74 9.89
CA GLU A 63 -10.76 -11.07 9.32
C GLU A 63 -11.84 -11.20 8.23
N ALA A 64 -13.06 -10.75 8.53
CA ALA A 64 -14.16 -10.75 7.56
C ALA A 64 -13.83 -9.89 6.33
N LEU A 65 -13.30 -8.68 6.55
CA LEU A 65 -12.84 -7.80 5.47
C LEU A 65 -11.73 -8.45 4.62
N ALA A 66 -10.70 -9.00 5.27
CA ALA A 66 -9.57 -9.62 4.57
C ALA A 66 -10.01 -10.82 3.72
N ARG A 67 -10.96 -11.62 4.19
CA ARG A 67 -11.54 -12.72 3.40
C ARG A 67 -12.29 -12.22 2.17
N VAL A 68 -13.02 -11.11 2.27
CA VAL A 68 -13.70 -10.50 1.11
C VAL A 68 -12.67 -10.01 0.10
N VAL A 69 -11.61 -9.34 0.56
CA VAL A 69 -10.52 -8.87 -0.31
C VAL A 69 -9.82 -10.03 -1.01
N LEU A 70 -9.52 -11.12 -0.31
CA LEU A 70 -8.92 -12.32 -0.90
C LEU A 70 -9.83 -12.96 -1.94
N ARG A 71 -11.14 -13.04 -1.68
CA ARG A 71 -12.10 -13.54 -2.68
C ARG A 71 -12.12 -12.70 -3.95
N HIS A 72 -12.11 -11.37 -3.81
CA HIS A 72 -12.04 -10.47 -4.96
C HIS A 72 -10.70 -10.55 -5.71
N ALA A 73 -9.60 -10.76 -5.00
CA ALA A 73 -8.31 -11.01 -5.63
C ALA A 73 -8.32 -12.29 -6.48
N ASP A 74 -8.93 -13.37 -5.98
CA ASP A 74 -9.10 -14.62 -6.74
C ASP A 74 -10.00 -14.41 -7.98
N GLU A 75 -11.14 -13.72 -7.81
CA GLU A 75 -12.05 -13.37 -8.91
C GLU A 75 -11.35 -12.51 -9.99
N ALA A 76 -10.50 -11.55 -9.59
CA ALA A 76 -9.76 -10.69 -10.51
C ALA A 76 -8.63 -11.44 -11.27
N LEU A 77 -8.07 -12.49 -10.66
CA LEU A 77 -7.04 -13.33 -11.28
C LEU A 77 -7.62 -14.43 -12.17
N ASP A 78 -8.90 -14.81 -11.99
CA ASP A 78 -9.53 -15.88 -12.75
C ASP A 78 -9.70 -15.50 -14.22
N PRO A 79 -9.01 -16.19 -15.16
CA PRO A 79 -9.19 -15.94 -16.59
C PRO A 79 -10.57 -16.37 -17.12
N ALA A 80 -11.30 -17.19 -16.37
CA ALA A 80 -12.66 -17.64 -16.68
C ALA A 80 -13.74 -16.76 -16.03
N ALA A 81 -13.37 -15.80 -15.17
CA ALA A 81 -14.28 -14.73 -14.77
C ALA A 81 -14.80 -14.05 -16.04
N ARG A 82 -16.09 -13.65 -16.02
CA ARG A 82 -16.83 -13.09 -17.17
C ARG A 82 -15.92 -12.23 -18.06
N PRO A 83 -16.03 -12.28 -19.40
CA PRO A 83 -15.22 -11.44 -20.27
C PRO A 83 -15.51 -9.96 -19.98
N ALA A 84 -14.75 -9.42 -19.05
CA ALA A 84 -14.72 -8.02 -18.71
C ALA A 84 -13.88 -7.34 -19.80
N ASP A 85 -14.29 -6.14 -20.21
CA ASP A 85 -13.39 -5.35 -21.03
C ASP A 85 -12.07 -5.11 -20.27
N GLN A 86 -11.03 -4.80 -21.02
CA GLN A 86 -9.69 -4.73 -20.48
C GLN A 86 -9.51 -3.60 -19.45
N ALA A 87 -10.32 -2.53 -19.56
CA ALA A 87 -10.36 -1.44 -18.60
C ALA A 87 -10.95 -1.89 -17.25
N THR A 88 -12.00 -2.70 -17.29
CA THR A 88 -12.60 -3.31 -16.10
C THR A 88 -11.60 -4.25 -15.42
N ARG A 89 -10.92 -5.12 -16.19
CA ARG A 89 -9.87 -6.00 -15.63
C ARG A 89 -8.75 -5.20 -14.98
N LEU A 90 -8.30 -4.12 -15.62
CA LEU A 90 -7.29 -3.22 -15.06
C LEU A 90 -7.75 -2.60 -13.73
N PHE A 91 -8.99 -2.13 -13.67
CA PHE A 91 -9.56 -1.53 -12.47
C PHE A 91 -9.72 -2.54 -11.32
N ASP A 92 -10.21 -3.75 -11.62
CA ASP A 92 -10.41 -4.81 -10.63
C ASP A 92 -9.09 -5.27 -10.01
N LEU A 93 -8.05 -5.45 -10.84
CA LEU A 93 -6.70 -5.78 -10.39
C LEU A 93 -6.08 -4.63 -9.59
N GLY A 94 -6.23 -3.37 -10.04
CA GLY A 94 -5.75 -2.20 -9.32
C GLY A 94 -6.39 -2.05 -7.94
N THR A 95 -7.69 -2.28 -7.85
CA THR A 95 -8.45 -2.24 -6.60
C THR A 95 -8.01 -3.35 -5.66
N SER A 96 -7.88 -4.58 -6.17
CA SER A 96 -7.47 -5.74 -5.38
C SER A 96 -6.03 -5.58 -4.86
N ALA A 97 -5.09 -5.18 -5.73
CA ALA A 97 -3.70 -4.94 -5.34
C ALA A 97 -3.59 -3.85 -4.26
N ARG A 98 -4.33 -2.75 -4.39
CA ARG A 98 -4.35 -1.68 -3.38
C ARG A 98 -4.90 -2.17 -2.04
N ALA A 99 -6.03 -2.88 -2.05
CA ALA A 99 -6.64 -3.38 -0.82
C ALA A 99 -5.72 -4.36 -0.09
N LEU A 100 -5.09 -5.28 -0.83
CA LEU A 100 -4.12 -6.23 -0.28
C LEU A 100 -2.88 -5.53 0.29
N LEU A 101 -2.36 -4.52 -0.42
CA LEU A 101 -1.22 -3.74 0.07
C LEU A 101 -1.58 -3.03 1.38
N THR A 102 -2.75 -2.38 1.45
CA THR A 102 -3.22 -1.72 2.67
C THR A 102 -3.35 -2.70 3.84
N LEU A 103 -3.91 -3.89 3.61
CA LEU A 103 -3.97 -4.92 4.65
C LEU A 103 -2.57 -5.39 5.08
N THR A 104 -1.62 -5.45 4.16
CA THR A 104 -0.23 -5.81 4.46
C THR A 104 0.46 -4.74 5.30
N GLU A 105 0.22 -3.46 5.01
CA GLU A 105 0.78 -2.31 5.74
C GLU A 105 0.17 -2.17 7.14
N MET A 106 -1.15 -2.32 7.29
CA MET A 106 -1.84 -2.25 8.58
C MET A 106 -1.48 -3.39 9.54
N THR A 107 -0.94 -4.49 9.02
CA THR A 107 -0.62 -5.70 9.77
C THR A 107 0.88 -5.95 9.89
N ALA A 108 1.69 -5.03 9.36
CA ALA A 108 3.12 -5.04 9.62
C ALA A 108 3.31 -4.81 11.12
N PRO A 109 4.19 -5.58 11.79
CA PRO A 109 4.59 -5.25 13.13
C PRO A 109 5.13 -3.82 13.11
N GLU A 110 4.71 -2.99 14.06
CA GLU A 110 5.38 -1.71 14.32
C GLU A 110 6.86 -2.08 14.48
N ALA A 111 7.71 -1.61 13.56
CA ALA A 111 9.13 -1.70 13.79
C ALA A 111 9.33 -1.02 15.14
N ASP A 112 9.88 -1.72 16.12
CA ASP A 112 10.29 -1.11 17.37
C ASP A 112 11.12 0.11 16.98
N ASP A 113 10.54 1.31 17.13
CA ASP A 113 11.29 2.54 17.13
C ASP A 113 12.28 2.34 18.28
N GLU A 114 13.51 1.93 17.95
CA GLU A 114 14.59 1.94 18.91
C GLU A 114 14.54 3.35 19.51
N PRO A 115 14.37 3.48 20.84
CA PRO A 115 14.30 4.80 21.45
C PRO A 115 15.60 5.49 21.06
N GLU A 116 15.50 6.55 20.24
CA GLU A 116 16.62 7.45 20.06
C GLU A 116 17.04 7.83 21.47
N ALA A 117 18.25 7.40 21.85
CA ALA A 117 18.77 7.70 23.16
C ALA A 117 18.74 9.22 23.28
N ASP A 118 17.87 9.70 24.17
CA ASP A 118 17.89 11.06 24.68
C ASP A 118 19.28 11.31 25.27
N GLU A 119 20.23 11.75 24.45
CA GLU A 119 21.42 12.44 24.92
C GLU A 119 21.06 13.90 25.22
N ASP A 120 20.16 14.08 26.18
CA ASP A 120 20.03 15.34 26.90
C ASP A 120 21.15 15.42 27.94
N GLU A 121 22.24 16.11 27.59
CA GLU A 121 23.09 16.81 28.56
C GLU A 121 23.48 18.21 28.02
N GLU A 122 22.53 19.13 28.17
CA GLU A 122 22.68 20.46 28.76
C GLU A 122 24.07 21.14 28.75
N SER A 123 24.20 22.29 28.05
CA SER A 123 24.48 23.61 28.66
C SER A 123 25.17 24.59 27.69
N ALA A 124 24.42 25.60 27.27
CA ALA A 124 24.75 27.00 27.58
C ALA A 124 23.60 27.88 27.07
N ALA A 125 22.97 28.59 28.01
CA ALA A 125 22.00 29.63 27.73
C ALA A 125 22.55 30.67 26.74
N ASP A 126 21.83 30.92 25.65
CA ASP A 126 21.85 32.24 25.04
C ASP A 126 20.42 32.79 25.01
N ALA A 127 20.25 33.85 25.79
CA ALA A 127 18.99 34.50 26.07
C ALA A 127 18.83 35.67 25.11
N THR A 128 18.45 35.48 23.85
CA THR A 128 17.90 36.60 23.05
C THR A 128 17.07 36.16 21.84
N GLY A 129 15.75 36.36 21.94
CA GLY A 129 14.86 36.66 20.80
C GLY A 129 14.50 35.48 19.89
N TRP A 130 13.29 35.34 19.35
CA TRP A 130 12.26 36.31 19.05
C TRP A 130 10.91 35.59 19.01
N LEU A 131 10.06 35.87 20.00
CA LEU A 131 8.61 35.67 19.88
C LEU A 131 8.01 37.08 19.73
N LEU A 132 7.69 37.46 18.50
CA LEU A 132 6.73 38.54 18.25
C LEU A 132 5.75 38.13 17.17
N ILE A 133 4.57 37.75 17.67
CA ILE A 133 3.28 37.80 16.97
C ILE A 133 2.98 39.27 16.66
N VAL A 134 2.73 39.62 15.39
CA VAL A 134 1.91 40.78 15.01
C VAL A 134 1.10 40.42 13.74
N GLY A 135 -0.22 40.66 13.80
CA GLY A 135 -1.22 40.33 12.77
C GLY A 135 -1.22 41.24 11.52
N PRO A 136 -2.31 41.20 10.72
CA PRO A 136 -2.29 41.54 9.30
C PRO A 136 -2.40 43.04 9.04
N ALA A 137 -1.78 43.50 7.95
CA ALA A 137 -2.02 44.83 7.38
C ALA A 137 -2.77 44.67 6.05
N GLU A 138 -4.01 45.15 6.03
CA GLU A 138 -4.84 45.32 4.85
C GLU A 138 -4.27 46.41 3.91
N GLY A 139 -4.50 46.25 2.61
CA GLY A 139 -4.26 47.26 1.58
C GLY A 139 -5.22 47.03 0.41
#